data_AF-A0A4Y3KKT5-F1
#
_entry.id   AF-A0A4Y3KKT5-F1
#
_cell.length_a   1.000
_cell.length_b   1.000
_cell.length_c   1.000
_cell.angle_alpha   90.00
_cell.angle_beta   90.00
_cell.angle_gamma   90.00
#
_symmetry.space_group_name_H-M   'P 1'
#
loop_
_entity.id
_entity.type
_entity.pdbx_description
1 polymer ?
#
loop_
_entity_poly.entity_id
_entity_poly.type
_entity_poly.pdbx_seq_one_letter_code
_entity_poly.pdbx_strand_id
1 'polypeptide(L)'
;MSSELVLDTEVLRRHAGRVRSLGSDVGAARSAVGSADLHGGAFGVLCSFLPSIVSGAARASQDAIVELDGAVSAASTGLTGMAASFEACDERVALALRALTRALDGA
;
A
#
# COMPACT_ATOMS: atom_id res chain seq x y z
N MET A 1 -17.92 -21.23 18.37
CA MET A 1 -18.29 -20.92 16.99
C MET A 1 -17.08 -20.31 16.32
N SER A 2 -16.31 -21.13 15.62
CA SER A 2 -15.15 -20.67 14.85
C SER A 2 -15.72 -20.09 13.56
N SER A 3 -15.67 -18.77 13.38
CA SER A 3 -15.92 -18.20 12.05
C SER A 3 -14.87 -18.76 11.13
N GLU A 4 -15.25 -19.66 10.23
CA GLU A 4 -14.38 -20.24 9.22
C GLU A 4 -14.01 -19.12 8.24
N LEU A 5 -12.92 -18.43 8.55
CA LEU A 5 -12.38 -17.36 7.74
C LEU A 5 -11.62 -18.02 6.59
N VAL A 6 -12.31 -18.36 5.50
CA VAL A 6 -11.69 -18.85 4.28
C VAL A 6 -10.91 -17.68 3.66
N LEU A 7 -9.60 -17.66 3.89
CA LEU A 7 -8.70 -16.64 3.37
C LEU A 7 -7.96 -17.18 2.14
N ASP A 8 -8.26 -16.58 0.99
CA ASP A 8 -7.54 -16.84 -0.25
C ASP A 8 -6.30 -15.92 -0.33
N THR A 9 -5.11 -16.51 -0.21
CA THR A 9 -3.84 -15.78 -0.26
C THR A 9 -3.58 -15.14 -1.63
N GLU A 10 -4.19 -15.64 -2.70
CA GLU A 10 -4.10 -15.05 -4.03
C GLU A 10 -4.94 -13.76 -4.12
N VAL A 11 -6.10 -13.73 -3.47
CA VAL A 11 -6.90 -12.50 -3.35
C VAL A 11 -6.13 -11.43 -2.57
N LEU A 12 -5.42 -11.82 -1.50
CA LEU A 12 -4.56 -10.90 -0.74
C LEU A 12 -3.41 -10.35 -1.59
N ARG A 13 -2.73 -11.20 -2.36
CA ARG A 13 -1.66 -10.79 -3.28
C ARG A 13 -2.18 -9.83 -4.35
N ARG A 14 -3.32 -10.15 -4.98
CA ARG A 14 -3.95 -9.29 -5.99
C ARG A 14 -4.34 -7.94 -5.39
N HIS A 15 -4.86 -7.92 -4.16
CA HIS A 15 -5.19 -6.68 -3.47
C HIS A 15 -3.93 -5.86 -3.14
N ALA A 16 -2.87 -6.48 -2.63
CA ALA A 16 -1.59 -5.83 -2.41
C ALA A 16 -1.02 -5.20 -3.71
N GLY A 17 -1.16 -5.89 -4.84
CA GLY A 17 -0.81 -5.36 -6.16
C GLY A 17 -1.61 -4.11 -6.54
N ARG A 18 -2.93 -4.10 -6.31
CA ARG A 18 -3.77 -2.91 -6.52
C ARG A 18 -3.39 -1.74 -5.62
N VAL A 19 -3.11 -2.01 -4.35
CA VAL A 19 -2.66 -0.99 -3.39
C VAL A 19 -1.31 -0.40 -3.82
N ARG A 20 -0.40 -1.23 -4.34
CA ARG A 20 0.88 -0.76 -4.89
C ARG A 20 0.70 0.14 -6.12
N SER A 21 -0.26 -0.19 -7.00
CA SER A 21 -0.60 0.66 -8.15
C SER A 21 -1.07 2.05 -7.70
N LEU A 22 -1.90 2.12 -6.65
CA LEU A 22 -2.31 3.40 -6.07
C LEU A 22 -1.11 4.22 -5.56
N GLY A 23 -0.11 3.56 -4.96
CA GLY A 23 1.13 4.22 -4.55
C GLY A 23 1.89 4.86 -5.73
N SER A 24 1.89 4.22 -6.89
CA SER A 24 2.46 4.79 -8.12
C SER A 24 1.73 6.07 -8.55
N ASP A 25 0.40 6.08 -8.48
CA ASP A 25 -0.41 7.24 -8.83
C ASP A 25 -0.19 8.40 -7.85
N VAL A 26 -0.04 8.09 -6.55
CA VAL A 26 0.31 9.06 -5.50
C VAL A 26 1.70 9.65 -5.74
N GLY A 27 2.67 8.83 -6.14
CA GLY A 27 4.00 9.28 -6.54
C GLY A 27 3.96 10.26 -7.72
N ALA A 28 3.16 9.94 -8.76
CA ALA A 28 2.96 10.83 -9.89
C ALA A 28 2.30 12.16 -9.48
N ALA A 29 1.30 12.13 -8.61
CA ALA A 29 0.67 13.33 -8.06
C ALA A 29 1.67 14.20 -7.27
N ARG A 30 2.54 13.59 -6.46
CA ARG A 30 3.60 14.29 -5.73
C ARG A 30 4.58 14.97 -6.67
N SER A 31 5.03 14.27 -7.72
CA SER A 31 5.91 14.83 -8.74
C SER A 31 5.25 15.99 -9.49
N ALA A 32 3.97 15.88 -9.84
CA ALA A 32 3.23 16.95 -10.48
C ALA A 32 3.16 18.21 -9.60
N VAL A 33 2.83 18.06 -8.33
CA VAL A 33 2.80 19.17 -7.35
C VAL A 33 4.19 19.81 -7.18
N GLY A 34 5.26 19.01 -7.13
CA GLY A 34 6.63 19.53 -7.02
C GLY A 34 7.15 20.22 -8.28
N SER A 35 6.64 19.84 -9.46
CA SER A 35 7.03 20.42 -10.76
C SER A 35 6.33 21.74 -11.10
N ALA A 36 5.26 22.09 -10.37
CA ALA A 36 4.54 23.34 -10.57
C ALA A 36 5.36 24.53 -10.02
N ASP A 37 6.26 25.08 -10.84
CA ASP A 37 6.96 26.32 -10.51
C ASP A 37 6.04 27.53 -10.73
N LEU A 38 5.39 27.95 -9.65
CA LEU A 38 4.51 29.13 -9.61
C LEU A 38 5.29 30.44 -9.33
N HIS A 39 6.61 30.37 -9.13
CA HIS A 39 7.44 31.55 -8.82
C HIS A 39 8.31 31.97 -10.01
N GLY A 40 8.54 31.08 -10.98
CA GLY A 40 9.27 31.33 -12.22
C GLY A 40 8.40 31.61 -13.46
N GLY A 41 9.04 32.05 -14.55
CA GLY A 41 8.44 32.18 -15.88
C GLY A 41 7.32 33.23 -16.00
N ALA A 42 6.42 33.05 -16.97
CA ALA A 42 5.32 33.99 -17.25
C ALA A 42 4.29 34.09 -16.10
N PHE A 43 4.13 33.02 -15.30
CA PHE A 43 3.27 33.04 -14.11
C PHE A 43 3.90 33.88 -12.99
N GLY A 44 5.21 33.80 -12.78
CA GLY A 44 5.92 34.70 -11.86
C GLY A 44 5.84 36.17 -12.25
N VAL A 45 5.67 36.49 -13.54
CA VAL A 45 5.54 37.88 -14.03
C VAL A 45 4.09 38.40 -13.94
N LEU A 46 3.10 37.58 -14.28
CA LEU A 46 1.69 37.98 -14.34
C LEU A 46 0.91 37.72 -13.04
N CYS A 47 1.30 36.70 -12.28
CA CYS A 47 0.55 36.16 -11.14
C CYS A 47 1.39 36.15 -9.85
N SER A 48 2.42 36.99 -9.71
CA SER A 48 3.30 37.02 -8.52
C SER A 48 2.58 37.19 -7.17
N PHE A 49 1.37 37.74 -7.17
CA PHE A 49 0.55 37.95 -5.98
C PHE A 49 -0.19 36.69 -5.51
N LEU A 50 -0.35 35.70 -6.39
CA LEU A 50 -1.18 34.51 -6.18
C LEU A 50 -0.50 33.40 -5.35
N PRO A 51 0.80 33.09 -5.51
CA PRO A 51 1.46 32.02 -4.77
C PRO A 51 1.29 32.12 -3.26
N SER A 52 1.33 33.32 -2.68
CA SER A 52 1.10 33.52 -1.24
C SER A 52 -0.31 33.12 -0.82
N ILE A 53 -1.33 33.44 -1.62
CA ILE A 53 -2.74 33.12 -1.39
C ILE A 53 -2.99 31.60 -1.47
N VAL A 54 -2.36 30.91 -2.43
CA VAL A 54 -2.61 29.47 -2.64
C VAL A 54 -1.66 28.57 -1.84
N SER A 55 -0.57 29.11 -1.29
CA SER A 55 0.49 28.35 -0.63
C SER A 55 0.00 27.45 0.51
N GLY A 56 -1.01 27.89 1.26
CA GLY A 56 -1.62 27.10 2.33
C GLY A 56 -2.31 25.84 1.81
N ALA A 57 -3.11 25.96 0.76
CA ALA A 57 -3.79 24.83 0.13
C ALA A 57 -2.80 23.87 -0.56
N ALA A 58 -1.73 24.42 -1.15
CA ALA A 58 -0.66 23.62 -1.75
C ALA A 58 0.09 22.79 -0.69
N ARG A 59 0.43 23.39 0.47
CA ARG A 59 1.05 22.67 1.59
C ARG A 59 0.14 21.59 2.17
N ALA A 60 -1.13 21.91 2.43
CA ALA A 60 -2.09 20.92 2.91
C ALA A 60 -2.24 19.73 1.95
N SER A 61 -2.19 19.99 0.64
CA SER A 61 -2.24 18.94 -0.38
C SER A 61 -0.96 18.10 -0.39
N GLN A 62 0.22 18.70 -0.21
CA GLN A 62 1.49 17.99 -0.08
C GLN A 62 1.50 17.08 1.15
N ASP A 63 1.04 17.58 2.30
CA ASP A 63 0.97 16.81 3.55
C ASP A 63 0.03 15.61 3.41
N ALA A 64 -1.15 15.82 2.82
CA ALA A 64 -2.12 14.75 2.57
C ALA A 64 -1.57 13.67 1.61
N ILE A 65 -0.81 14.07 0.58
CA ILE A 65 -0.15 13.14 -0.35
C ILE A 65 0.91 12.30 0.37
N VAL A 66 1.69 12.90 1.28
CA VAL A 66 2.70 12.17 2.08
C VAL A 66 2.04 11.19 3.05
N GLU A 67 0.95 11.59 3.70
CA GLU A 67 0.19 10.71 4.59
C GLU A 67 -0.41 9.53 3.82
N LEU A 68 -0.99 9.80 2.64
CA LEU A 68 -1.55 8.77 1.77
C LEU A 68 -0.49 7.77 1.31
N ASP A 69 0.70 8.23 0.92
CA ASP A 69 1.83 7.37 0.55
C ASP A 69 2.23 6.44 1.70
N GLY A 70 2.33 6.98 2.91
CA GLY A 70 2.61 6.20 4.12
C GLY A 70 1.53 5.13 4.39
N ALA A 71 0.26 5.50 4.31
CA ALA A 71 -0.87 4.59 4.52
C ALA A 71 -0.92 3.47 3.47
N VAL A 72 -0.71 3.81 2.19
CA VAL A 72 -0.67 2.85 1.08
C VAL A 72 0.49 1.86 1.24
N SER A 73 1.67 2.37 1.59
CA SER A 73 2.85 1.53 1.83
C SER A 73 2.62 0.56 2.99
N ALA A 74 2.09 1.05 4.13
CA ALA A 74 1.75 0.23 5.28
C ALA A 74 0.71 -0.85 4.96
N ALA A 75 -0.35 -0.49 4.22
CA ALA A 75 -1.39 -1.42 3.80
C ALA A 75 -0.82 -2.52 2.88
N SER A 76 0.00 -2.14 1.89
CA SER A 76 0.61 -3.12 0.97
C SER A 76 1.53 -4.12 1.70
N THR A 77 2.30 -3.62 2.68
CA THR A 77 3.19 -4.43 3.52
C THR A 77 2.38 -5.37 4.41
N GLY A 78 1.33 -4.86 5.06
CA GLY A 78 0.44 -5.66 5.91
C GLY A 78 -0.26 -6.78 5.14
N LEU A 79 -0.78 -6.50 3.95
CA LEU A 79 -1.44 -7.50 3.10
C LEU A 79 -0.47 -8.61 2.66
N THR A 80 0.74 -8.23 2.27
CA THR A 80 1.78 -9.20 1.87
C THR A 80 2.24 -10.04 3.06
N GLY A 81 2.44 -9.42 4.23
CA GLY A 81 2.81 -10.12 5.46
C GLY A 81 1.73 -11.07 5.97
N MET A 82 0.46 -10.69 5.83
CA MET A 82 -0.67 -11.56 6.15
C MET A 82 -0.70 -12.78 5.23
N ALA A 83 -0.57 -12.60 3.91
CA ALA A 83 -0.50 -13.73 2.97
C ALA A 83 0.63 -14.70 3.32
N ALA A 84 1.83 -14.19 3.59
CA ALA A 84 2.98 -15.01 3.99
C ALA A 84 2.74 -15.77 5.30
N SER A 85 2.02 -15.16 6.25
CA SER A 85 1.70 -15.79 7.53
C SER A 85 0.71 -16.95 7.38
N PHE A 86 -0.26 -16.81 6.47
CA PHE A 86 -1.19 -17.89 6.13
C PHE A 86 -0.48 -19.07 5.48
N GLU A 87 0.35 -18.81 4.47
CA GLU A 87 1.13 -19.87 3.79
C GLU A 87 2.03 -20.63 4.76
N ALA A 88 2.71 -19.92 5.66
CA ALA A 88 3.53 -20.55 6.69
C ALA A 88 2.72 -21.39 7.69
N CYS A 89 1.50 -20.97 8.02
CA CYS A 89 0.59 -21.74 8.87
C CYS A 89 0.15 -23.03 8.17
N ASP A 90 -0.32 -22.91 6.92
CA ASP A 90 -0.77 -24.05 6.11
C ASP A 90 0.34 -25.07 5.90
N GLU A 91 1.56 -24.62 5.63
CA GLU A 91 2.73 -25.51 5.48
C GLU A 91 3.01 -26.26 6.79
N ARG A 92 2.98 -25.58 7.94
CA ARG A 92 3.18 -26.22 9.25
C ARG A 92 2.10 -27.26 9.54
N VAL A 93 0.84 -26.96 9.25
CA VAL A 93 -0.29 -27.89 9.42
C VAL A 93 -0.13 -29.09 8.48
N ALA A 94 0.20 -28.86 7.21
CA ALA A 94 0.42 -29.93 6.24
C ALA A 94 1.57 -30.86 6.65
N LEU A 95 2.68 -30.31 7.18
CA LEU A 95 3.79 -31.11 7.70
C LEU A 95 3.38 -31.95 8.92
N ALA A 96 2.61 -31.36 9.86
CA ALA A 96 2.11 -32.07 11.03
C ALA A 96 1.17 -33.22 10.63
N LEU A 97 0.23 -32.97 9.71
CA LEU A 97 -0.69 -34.00 9.22
C LEU A 97 0.07 -35.14 8.52
N ARG A 98 1.03 -34.83 7.64
CA ARG A 98 1.88 -35.85 7.00
C ARG A 98 2.72 -36.65 7.99
N ALA A 99 3.12 -36.05 9.10
CA ALA A 99 3.84 -36.77 10.16
C ALA A 99 2.90 -37.73 10.89
N LEU A 100 1.67 -37.28 11.22
CA LEU A 100 0.65 -38.12 11.84
C LEU A 100 0.23 -39.29 10.94
N THR A 101 -0.03 -39.05 9.66
CA THR A 101 -0.37 -40.11 8.69
C THR A 101 0.74 -41.16 8.63
N ARG A 102 2.01 -40.74 8.54
CA ARG A 102 3.14 -41.69 8.54
C ARG A 102 3.25 -42.49 9.85
N ALA A 103 2.93 -41.89 11.00
CA ALA A 103 2.93 -42.60 12.28
C ALA A 103 1.79 -43.62 12.37
N LEU A 104 0.64 -43.34 11.77
CA LEU A 104 -0.52 -44.23 11.73
C LEU A 104 -0.35 -45.36 10.70
N ASP A 105 0.22 -45.08 9.52
CA ASP A 105 0.45 -46.08 8.47
C ASP A 105 1.63 -47.02 8.81
N GLY A 106 2.49 -46.63 9.76
CA GLY A 106 3.61 -47.42 10.25
C GLY A 106 3.33 -48.24 11.51
N ALA A 107 2.09 -48.20 12.03
CA ALA A 107 1.61 -48.97 13.19
C ALA A 107 0.66 -50.09 12.73
#